data_AF-A0A0F8ZEU4-F1
#
_entry.id   AF-A0A0F8ZEU4-F1
#
_cell.length_a   1.000
_cell.length_b   1.000
_cell.length_c   1.000
_cell.angle_alpha   90.00
_cell.angle_beta   90.00
_cell.angle_gamma   90.00
#
_symmetry.space_group_name_H-M   'P 1'
#
loop_
_entity.id
_entity.type
_entity.pdbx_description
1 polymer ?
#
loop_
_entity_poly.entity_id
_entity_poly.type
_entity_poly.pdbx_seq_one_letter_code
_entity_poly.pdbx_strand_id
1 'polypeptide(L)'
;MPEGTIAGKPYPIAIGDNGQTLWETTDVAQERDEVWDDWSLGLGETKRETGRGYLFSRGWDASVQGALRLSPFYHNLNNTALTTGYGYMMEEVETSGSTLTLDAASTSSGSVADAGTLSWSHTVASQSERILMVGVAVDSRSVVESNFSATHGGAAMTNLSFKRGTTNVDTAIIVFYLLSPLTGSHNIVVTNNSGGTLAMVGGAESLYGANQDSPIGDIVSATGTDGTPTDTATTAADEILLAVVALDADDTLTAGTNETERWDTAQSTDVTGAGFTQAGADGGVMAPSIDGAVTDWAMIVVAILPSSTTSRSVMQIADTTKIFRYTYDSDTGLALDATDTTTSG
;
A
#
# COMPACT_ATOMS: atom_id res chain seq x y z
N MET A 1 -34.72 22.20 8.67
CA MET A 1 -35.05 21.27 7.57
C MET A 1 -33.75 20.52 7.24
N PRO A 2 -33.73 19.20 6.99
CA PRO A 2 -32.50 18.53 6.59
C PRO A 2 -32.26 18.82 5.10
N GLU A 3 -31.27 19.65 4.79
CA GLU A 3 -31.11 20.26 3.46
C GLU A 3 -29.86 19.71 2.73
N GLY A 4 -29.76 18.38 2.70
CA GLY A 4 -28.78 17.65 1.90
C GLY A 4 -28.62 16.20 2.36
N THR A 5 -28.66 15.26 1.42
CA THR A 5 -28.35 13.84 1.68
C THR A 5 -27.17 13.40 0.82
N ILE A 6 -26.11 12.89 1.44
CA ILE A 6 -24.99 12.23 0.77
C ILE A 6 -25.08 10.75 1.12
N ALA A 7 -25.14 9.87 0.10
CA ALA A 7 -25.35 8.44 0.27
C ALA A 7 -26.54 8.08 1.20
N GLY A 8 -27.61 8.87 1.17
CA GLY A 8 -28.80 8.66 2.01
C GLY A 8 -28.65 9.07 3.48
N LYS A 9 -27.48 9.55 3.92
CA LYS A 9 -27.30 10.17 5.24
C LYS A 9 -27.59 11.66 5.19
N PRO A 10 -28.45 12.20 6.08
CA PRO A 10 -28.70 13.62 6.17
C PRO A 10 -27.51 14.33 6.84
N TYR A 11 -26.97 15.36 6.20
CA TYR A 11 -25.93 16.21 6.77
C TYR A 11 -26.53 17.55 7.20
N PRO A 12 -26.39 17.97 8.47
CA PRO A 12 -26.86 19.28 8.90
C PRO A 12 -25.97 20.37 8.32
N ILE A 13 -26.59 21.42 7.78
CA ILE A 13 -25.89 22.66 7.43
C ILE A 13 -25.30 23.23 8.72
N ALA A 14 -23.99 23.55 8.71
CA ALA A 14 -23.36 24.23 9.83
C ALA A 14 -24.04 25.59 10.05
N ILE A 15 -24.67 25.74 11.21
CA ILE A 15 -25.31 26.98 11.64
C ILE A 15 -24.37 27.62 12.65
N GLY A 16 -24.02 28.88 12.43
CA GLY A 16 -23.19 29.63 13.37
C GLY A 16 -23.93 29.91 14.68
N ASP A 17 -23.19 30.32 15.71
CA ASP A 17 -23.72 30.53 17.07
C ASP A 17 -24.89 31.54 17.15
N ASN A 18 -25.10 32.37 16.11
CA ASN A 18 -26.22 33.33 16.03
C ASN A 18 -27.35 32.89 15.09
N GLY A 19 -27.40 31.62 14.69
CA GLY A 19 -28.50 31.07 13.89
C GLY A 19 -28.43 31.38 12.40
N GLN A 20 -27.35 32.02 11.90
CA GLN A 20 -27.15 32.20 10.47
C GLN A 20 -26.66 30.93 9.80
N THR A 21 -27.19 30.68 8.61
CA THR A 21 -26.60 29.75 7.64
C THR A 21 -25.18 30.23 7.37
N LEU A 22 -24.16 29.40 7.65
CA LEU A 22 -22.77 29.74 7.31
C LEU A 22 -22.48 29.69 5.79
N TRP A 23 -23.53 29.52 4.99
CA TRP A 23 -23.51 29.49 3.54
C TRP A 23 -24.49 30.56 3.05
N GLU A 24 -23.95 31.57 2.38
CA GLU A 24 -24.70 32.49 1.52
C GLU A 24 -23.89 32.57 0.23
N THR A 25 -24.51 32.28 -0.93
CA THR A 25 -23.93 32.65 -2.22
C THR A 25 -24.07 34.16 -2.38
N THR A 26 -23.16 34.91 -1.77
CA THR A 26 -22.99 36.32 -2.10
C THR A 26 -22.24 36.41 -3.42
N ASP A 27 -22.82 37.12 -4.39
CA ASP A 27 -22.08 37.63 -5.56
C ASP A 27 -20.92 38.49 -5.02
N VAL A 28 -19.70 37.99 -5.11
CA VAL A 28 -18.51 38.68 -4.64
C VAL A 28 -18.13 39.76 -5.65
N ALA A 29 -18.91 40.84 -5.68
CA ALA A 29 -18.57 42.04 -6.41
C ALA A 29 -17.54 42.88 -5.62
N GLN A 30 -16.38 42.30 -5.32
CA GLN A 30 -15.07 42.96 -5.18
C GLN A 30 -14.04 42.00 -4.60
N GLU A 31 -12.91 41.87 -5.31
CA GLU A 31 -11.67 41.29 -4.80
C GLU A 31 -11.30 41.98 -3.46
N ARG A 32 -11.23 41.20 -2.39
CA ARG A 32 -10.58 41.61 -1.15
C ARG A 32 -9.19 40.97 -1.15
N ASP A 33 -8.23 41.70 -1.68
CA ASP A 33 -6.81 41.46 -1.41
C ASP A 33 -6.59 41.67 0.10
N GLU A 34 -6.52 40.57 0.87
CA GLU A 34 -5.91 40.60 2.19
C GLU A 34 -4.47 40.10 2.06
N VAL A 35 -3.53 41.05 2.11
CA VAL A 35 -2.11 40.79 2.27
C VAL A 35 -1.85 40.48 3.74
N TRP A 36 -1.33 39.29 4.03
CA TRP A 36 -0.90 38.90 5.37
C TRP A 36 0.60 39.16 5.52
N ASP A 37 0.98 40.08 6.42
CA ASP A 37 2.36 40.56 6.62
C ASP A 37 3.17 39.78 7.67
N ASP A 38 2.79 38.55 8.03
CA ASP A 38 3.58 37.73 8.95
C ASP A 38 3.48 36.23 8.63
N TRP A 39 4.59 35.67 8.18
CA TRP A 39 4.81 34.24 7.89
C TRP A 39 5.87 33.62 8.83
N SER A 40 6.10 34.20 10.02
CA SER A 40 7.22 33.79 10.89
C SER A 40 7.01 32.48 11.67
N LEU A 41 5.87 31.77 11.51
CA LEU A 41 5.60 30.50 12.20
C LEU A 41 5.17 29.35 11.28
N GLY A 42 5.99 29.05 10.27
CA GLY A 42 6.13 27.67 9.74
C GLY A 42 5.05 27.11 8.80
N LEU A 43 5.57 26.52 7.71
CA LEU A 43 4.94 25.65 6.70
C LEU A 43 4.12 26.34 5.59
N GLY A 44 4.87 26.93 4.66
CA GLY A 44 4.45 27.15 3.28
C GLY A 44 5.46 28.05 2.56
N GLU A 45 6.49 27.47 1.97
CA GLU A 45 7.36 28.24 1.07
C GLU A 45 6.63 28.43 -0.26
N THR A 46 6.15 29.65 -0.52
CA THR A 46 5.61 30.05 -1.82
C THR A 46 6.75 30.54 -2.70
N LYS A 47 7.28 29.66 -3.57
CA LYS A 47 8.10 30.13 -4.69
C LYS A 47 7.19 30.70 -5.77
N ARG A 48 6.98 32.02 -5.71
CA ARG A 48 6.37 32.82 -6.79
C ARG A 48 7.28 32.79 -8.01
N GLU A 49 7.02 31.89 -8.94
CA GLU A 49 7.42 32.03 -10.33
C GLU A 49 6.43 31.18 -11.16
N THR A 50 5.53 31.86 -11.88
CA THR A 50 4.52 31.29 -12.80
C THR A 50 3.25 30.63 -12.23
N GLY A 51 2.51 31.31 -11.35
CA GLY A 51 1.02 31.25 -11.29
C GLY A 51 0.33 29.87 -11.23
N ARG A 52 1.01 28.81 -10.80
CA ARG A 52 0.47 27.44 -10.70
C ARG A 52 1.10 26.78 -9.49
N GLY A 53 0.33 26.71 -8.41
CA GLY A 53 0.73 26.02 -7.19
C GLY A 53 -0.48 25.27 -6.65
N TYR A 54 -0.32 23.97 -6.43
CA TYR A 54 -1.27 23.15 -5.71
C TYR A 54 -0.89 23.17 -4.24
N LEU A 55 -1.85 23.47 -3.36
CA LEU A 55 -1.71 23.20 -1.94
C LEU A 55 -2.27 21.81 -1.69
N PHE A 56 -1.40 20.84 -1.49
CA PHE A 56 -1.76 19.59 -0.84
C PHE A 56 -1.54 19.77 0.65
N SER A 57 -2.55 19.50 1.46
CA SER A 57 -2.34 19.25 2.89
C SER A 57 -1.63 17.90 3.02
N ARG A 58 -0.34 17.89 3.38
CA ARG A 58 0.27 16.72 4.01
C ARG A 58 0.03 16.84 5.50
N GLY A 59 -1.13 16.38 5.94
CA GLY A 59 -1.54 16.59 7.32
C GLY A 59 -2.63 15.63 7.72
N TRP A 60 -2.27 14.36 7.83
CA TRP A 60 -2.94 13.35 8.63
C TRP A 60 -2.94 13.81 10.10
N ASP A 61 -3.79 14.76 10.43
CA ASP A 61 -4.16 14.98 11.82
C ASP A 61 -5.11 13.85 12.19
N ALA A 62 -4.58 12.84 12.89
CA ALA A 62 -5.34 11.69 13.34
C ALA A 62 -6.53 12.07 14.24
N SER A 63 -6.55 13.30 14.79
CA SER A 63 -7.66 13.80 15.61
C SER A 63 -8.88 14.26 14.80
N VAL A 64 -8.78 14.34 13.47
CA VAL A 64 -9.80 14.88 12.56
C VAL A 64 -10.05 13.99 11.33
N GLN A 65 -9.62 12.73 11.40
CA GLN A 65 -9.91 11.71 10.40
C GLN A 65 -11.45 11.62 10.18
N GLY A 66 -11.91 11.81 8.93
CA GLY A 66 -13.34 11.80 8.58
C GLY A 66 -14.08 13.14 8.62
N ALA A 67 -13.39 14.29 8.72
CA ALA A 67 -14.01 15.61 8.68
C ALA A 67 -13.86 16.30 7.31
N LEU A 68 -14.99 16.76 6.74
CA LEU A 68 -15.07 17.57 5.53
C LEU A 68 -14.38 18.94 5.77
N ARG A 69 -13.37 19.31 4.96
CA ARG A 69 -12.73 20.65 5.03
C ARG A 69 -12.92 21.41 3.72
N LEU A 70 -13.28 22.68 3.85
CA LEU A 70 -13.30 23.63 2.74
C LEU A 70 -11.90 24.21 2.53
N SER A 71 -11.46 24.28 1.27
CA SER A 71 -10.31 25.11 0.91
C SER A 71 -10.62 26.59 1.17
N PRO A 72 -9.75 27.33 1.88
CA PRO A 72 -9.94 28.77 2.07
C PRO A 72 -9.65 29.60 0.81
N PHE A 73 -9.21 28.98 -0.29
CA PHE A 73 -8.88 29.65 -1.54
C PHE A 73 -9.65 29.07 -2.74
N TYR A 74 -9.93 29.93 -3.72
CA TYR A 74 -10.39 29.52 -5.05
C TYR A 74 -9.27 28.79 -5.79
N HIS A 75 -9.56 27.57 -6.25
CA HIS A 75 -8.67 26.82 -7.11
C HIS A 75 -9.09 27.00 -8.55
N ASN A 76 -8.20 27.53 -9.40
CA ASN A 76 -8.45 27.59 -10.82
C ASN A 76 -7.72 26.41 -11.49
N LEU A 77 -8.46 25.44 -12.02
CA LEU A 77 -7.93 24.21 -12.59
C LEU A 77 -7.73 24.36 -14.10
N ASN A 78 -6.58 23.93 -14.62
CA ASN A 78 -6.23 23.93 -16.05
C ASN A 78 -6.91 22.79 -16.85
N ASN A 79 -8.09 22.36 -16.43
CA ASN A 79 -8.91 21.43 -17.19
C ASN A 79 -10.15 22.19 -17.64
N THR A 80 -10.39 22.29 -18.95
CA THR A 80 -11.53 23.00 -19.53
C THR A 80 -12.89 22.48 -19.07
N ALA A 81 -12.97 21.27 -18.51
CA ALA A 81 -14.18 20.75 -17.85
C ALA A 81 -14.38 21.28 -16.42
N LEU A 82 -13.34 21.86 -15.81
CA LEU A 82 -13.28 22.30 -14.40
C LEU A 82 -13.22 23.83 -14.24
N THR A 83 -13.21 24.60 -15.34
CA THR A 83 -12.99 26.06 -15.35
C THR A 83 -14.26 26.92 -15.21
N THR A 84 -15.45 26.34 -15.10
CA THR A 84 -16.71 27.09 -15.28
C THR A 84 -17.53 27.34 -14.00
N GLY A 85 -17.03 27.04 -12.80
CA GLY A 85 -17.78 27.30 -11.58
C GLY A 85 -16.90 27.34 -10.34
N TYR A 86 -17.34 28.08 -9.33
CA TYR A 86 -16.73 28.10 -8.01
C TYR A 86 -16.76 26.67 -7.42
N GLY A 87 -15.65 25.94 -7.54
CA GLY A 87 -15.54 24.60 -6.99
C GLY A 87 -15.26 24.65 -5.49
N TYR A 88 -16.17 24.10 -4.69
CA TYR A 88 -15.86 23.70 -3.33
C TYR A 88 -15.04 22.42 -3.38
N MET A 89 -13.98 22.34 -2.58
CA MET A 89 -13.26 21.09 -2.33
C MET A 89 -13.77 20.50 -1.04
N MET A 90 -14.21 19.25 -1.10
CA MET A 90 -14.57 18.45 0.06
C MET A 90 -13.75 17.17 0.00
N GLU A 91 -13.05 16.84 1.09
CA GLU A 91 -12.48 15.51 1.29
C GLU A 91 -13.52 14.65 2.01
N GLU A 92 -14.02 13.62 1.35
CA GLU A 92 -14.87 12.60 1.96
C GLU A 92 -14.11 11.27 2.03
N VAL A 93 -14.55 10.42 2.95
CA VAL A 93 -14.08 9.07 3.15
C VAL A 93 -15.05 8.09 2.46
N GLU A 94 -14.56 7.29 1.50
CA GLU A 94 -15.41 6.32 0.79
C GLU A 94 -15.80 5.12 1.66
N THR A 95 -17.10 4.88 1.83
CA THR A 95 -17.65 3.81 2.68
C THR A 95 -17.68 2.41 2.06
N SER A 96 -17.01 2.21 0.92
CA SER A 96 -16.90 0.92 0.25
C SER A 96 -15.43 0.63 -0.01
N GLY A 97 -14.80 -0.18 0.85
CA GLY A 97 -13.49 -0.78 0.57
C GLY A 97 -13.63 -1.86 -0.50
N SER A 98 -12.53 -2.20 -1.16
CA SER A 98 -12.49 -3.33 -2.07
C SER A 98 -12.00 -4.59 -1.33
N THR A 99 -12.47 -5.75 -1.77
CA THR A 99 -12.07 -7.03 -1.15
C THR A 99 -10.61 -7.31 -1.47
N LEU A 100 -9.80 -7.48 -0.42
CA LEU A 100 -8.41 -7.86 -0.56
C LEU A 100 -8.32 -9.22 -1.27
N THR A 101 -7.59 -9.25 -2.38
CA THR A 101 -7.52 -10.43 -3.25
C THR A 101 -6.12 -10.57 -3.81
N LEU A 102 -5.61 -11.81 -3.84
CA LEU A 102 -4.39 -12.13 -4.56
C LEU A 102 -4.59 -11.94 -6.07
N ASP A 103 -3.62 -11.31 -6.71
CA ASP A 103 -3.53 -11.14 -8.16
C ASP A 103 -2.63 -12.19 -8.79
N ALA A 104 -1.32 -12.10 -8.56
CA ALA A 104 -0.33 -12.95 -9.21
C ALA A 104 0.81 -13.35 -8.27
N ALA A 105 1.49 -14.44 -8.62
CA ALA A 105 2.71 -14.87 -7.98
C ALA A 105 3.81 -15.15 -9.02
N SER A 106 5.07 -14.96 -8.65
CA SER A 106 6.24 -15.24 -9.50
C SER A 106 7.47 -15.53 -8.63
N THR A 107 8.45 -16.25 -9.18
CA THR A 107 9.68 -16.59 -8.44
C THR A 107 10.88 -16.67 -9.37
N SER A 108 12.08 -16.55 -8.80
CA SER A 108 13.37 -16.74 -9.46
C SER A 108 14.44 -17.13 -8.45
N SER A 109 15.54 -17.71 -8.94
CA SER A 109 16.70 -18.06 -8.13
C SER A 109 18.01 -17.80 -8.87
N GLY A 110 19.09 -17.58 -8.13
CA GLY A 110 20.41 -17.40 -8.70
C GLY A 110 21.52 -17.22 -7.67
N SER A 111 22.76 -17.49 -8.09
CA SER A 111 23.96 -17.05 -7.38
C SER A 111 24.30 -15.61 -7.77
N VAL A 112 24.20 -14.69 -6.82
CA VAL A 112 24.30 -13.25 -7.07
C VAL A 112 25.58 -12.71 -6.46
N ALA A 113 26.50 -12.24 -7.30
CA ALA A 113 27.75 -11.62 -6.88
C ALA A 113 27.51 -10.32 -6.08
N ASP A 114 28.56 -9.82 -5.42
CA ASP A 114 28.55 -8.49 -4.81
C ASP A 114 28.28 -7.40 -5.86
N ALA A 115 27.47 -6.42 -5.49
CA ALA A 115 26.85 -5.43 -6.39
C ALA A 115 26.07 -6.02 -7.57
N GLY A 116 25.75 -7.33 -7.53
CA GLY A 116 24.95 -8.03 -8.52
C GLY A 116 23.46 -7.96 -8.20
N THR A 117 22.65 -8.47 -9.14
CA THR A 117 21.19 -8.47 -9.00
C THR A 117 20.56 -9.82 -9.35
N LEU A 118 19.58 -10.25 -8.56
CA LEU A 118 18.57 -11.21 -8.98
C LEU A 118 17.41 -10.44 -9.64
N SER A 119 17.02 -10.79 -10.86
CA SER A 119 15.93 -10.10 -11.56
C SER A 119 15.04 -11.05 -12.33
N TRP A 120 13.73 -10.82 -12.23
CA TRP A 120 12.71 -11.58 -12.92
C TRP A 120 11.50 -10.70 -13.23
N SER A 121 10.66 -11.14 -14.16
CA SER A 121 9.45 -10.42 -14.53
C SER A 121 8.28 -10.79 -13.62
N HIS A 122 7.51 -9.80 -13.21
CA HIS A 122 6.24 -9.95 -12.50
C HIS A 122 5.16 -9.14 -13.22
N THR A 123 3.95 -9.69 -13.33
CA THR A 123 2.83 -9.02 -13.99
C THR A 123 1.82 -8.62 -12.94
N VAL A 124 1.59 -7.32 -12.81
CA VAL A 124 0.59 -6.76 -11.90
C VAL A 124 -0.66 -6.39 -12.70
N ALA A 125 -1.83 -6.88 -12.29
CA ALA A 125 -3.08 -6.54 -12.95
C ALA A 125 -3.56 -5.10 -12.64
N SER A 126 -4.53 -4.61 -13.41
CA SER A 126 -4.92 -3.19 -13.43
C SER A 126 -6.00 -2.80 -12.43
N GLN A 127 -6.21 -3.58 -11.38
CA GLN A 127 -7.14 -3.26 -10.28
C GLN A 127 -6.59 -2.11 -9.44
N SER A 128 -7.46 -1.46 -8.68
CA SER A 128 -7.08 -0.39 -7.74
C SER A 128 -6.42 -0.95 -6.47
N GLU A 129 -5.77 -0.07 -5.71
CA GLU A 129 -5.33 -0.38 -4.33
C GLU A 129 -4.38 -1.58 -4.25
N ARG A 130 -3.35 -1.52 -5.08
CA ARG A 130 -2.42 -2.62 -5.27
C ARG A 130 -1.30 -2.60 -4.24
N ILE A 131 -0.81 -3.78 -3.92
CA ILE A 131 0.42 -3.98 -3.16
C ILE A 131 1.20 -5.12 -3.81
N LEU A 132 2.51 -4.96 -3.87
CA LEU A 132 3.44 -6.01 -4.26
C LEU A 132 4.31 -6.36 -3.07
N MET A 133 4.31 -7.62 -2.66
CA MET A 133 5.16 -8.17 -1.62
C MET A 133 6.27 -8.99 -2.28
N VAL A 134 7.51 -8.84 -1.81
CA VAL A 134 8.66 -9.61 -2.31
C VAL A 134 9.40 -10.22 -1.13
N GLY A 135 9.44 -11.55 -1.10
CA GLY A 135 10.24 -12.33 -0.15
C GLY A 135 11.55 -12.76 -0.79
N VAL A 136 12.66 -12.62 -0.06
CA VAL A 136 13.99 -13.00 -0.53
C VAL A 136 14.63 -13.92 0.51
N ALA A 137 14.81 -15.18 0.15
CA ALA A 137 15.60 -16.15 0.90
C ALA A 137 17.08 -16.06 0.47
N VAL A 138 17.99 -16.10 1.43
CA VAL A 138 19.43 -15.91 1.20
C VAL A 138 20.23 -16.93 2.00
N ASP A 139 21.16 -17.61 1.33
CA ASP A 139 22.18 -18.47 1.93
C ASP A 139 23.34 -17.64 2.49
N SER A 140 23.28 -17.28 3.78
CA SER A 140 24.43 -16.68 4.49
C SER A 140 24.24 -16.54 6.00
N ARG A 141 25.28 -16.89 6.77
CA ARG A 141 25.42 -16.62 8.21
C ARG A 141 25.49 -15.13 8.60
N SER A 142 25.87 -14.25 7.68
CA SER A 142 26.23 -12.85 8.00
C SER A 142 25.38 -11.81 7.26
N VAL A 143 24.14 -12.16 6.91
CA VAL A 143 23.22 -11.24 6.23
C VAL A 143 22.96 -10.00 7.08
N VAL A 144 23.24 -8.83 6.52
CA VAL A 144 22.81 -7.54 7.05
C VAL A 144 21.72 -7.02 6.11
N GLU A 145 20.53 -6.82 6.65
CA GLU A 145 19.34 -6.38 5.92
C GLU A 145 19.60 -5.15 5.02
N SER A 146 20.34 -4.16 5.53
CA SER A 146 20.65 -2.92 4.80
C SER A 146 21.54 -3.11 3.56
N ASN A 147 22.10 -4.30 3.36
CA ASN A 147 22.89 -4.62 2.17
C ASN A 147 22.00 -5.00 0.97
N PHE A 148 20.69 -5.11 1.17
CA PHE A 148 19.74 -5.52 0.15
C PHE A 148 18.76 -4.39 -0.16
N SER A 149 18.42 -4.28 -1.43
CA SER A 149 17.39 -3.36 -1.91
C SER A 149 16.59 -4.03 -3.02
N ALA A 150 15.31 -3.74 -3.09
CA ALA A 150 14.44 -4.21 -4.17
C ALA A 150 13.82 -3.06 -4.94
N THR A 151 13.61 -3.25 -6.24
CA THR A 151 12.83 -2.34 -7.09
C THR A 151 11.84 -3.13 -7.94
N HIS A 152 10.73 -2.50 -8.34
CA HIS A 152 9.79 -3.03 -9.33
C HIS A 152 9.53 -1.97 -10.41
N GLY A 153 9.85 -2.28 -11.67
CA GLY A 153 9.73 -1.31 -12.77
C GLY A 153 10.57 -0.04 -12.56
N GLY A 154 11.62 -0.11 -11.73
CA GLY A 154 12.48 1.01 -11.35
C GLY A 154 12.00 1.80 -10.12
N ALA A 155 10.79 1.56 -9.61
CA ALA A 155 10.34 2.13 -8.35
C ALA A 155 10.98 1.39 -7.16
N ALA A 156 11.54 2.13 -6.21
CA ALA A 156 12.14 1.55 -5.01
C ALA A 156 11.06 0.95 -4.10
N MET A 157 11.33 -0.27 -3.60
CA MET A 157 10.47 -0.94 -2.62
C MET A 157 10.93 -0.58 -1.20
N THR A 158 9.99 -0.62 -0.25
CA THR A 158 10.26 -0.42 1.17
C THR A 158 10.63 -1.75 1.80
N ASN A 159 11.69 -1.78 2.61
CA ASN A 159 12.00 -2.94 3.43
C ASN A 159 10.99 -3.05 4.58
N LEU A 160 10.40 -4.23 4.75
CA LEU A 160 9.37 -4.50 5.75
C LEU A 160 9.90 -5.24 6.97
N SER A 161 10.60 -6.36 6.75
CA SER A 161 10.99 -7.26 7.83
C SER A 161 12.16 -8.14 7.42
N PHE A 162 12.86 -8.62 8.43
CA PHE A 162 14.07 -9.43 8.29
C PHE A 162 14.13 -10.51 9.37
N LYS A 163 14.52 -11.71 8.98
CA LYS A 163 14.72 -12.83 9.91
C LYS A 163 15.89 -13.69 9.46
N ARG A 164 16.88 -13.88 10.33
CA ARG A 164 17.88 -14.93 10.16
C ARG A 164 17.34 -16.24 10.72
N GLY A 165 17.81 -17.35 10.16
CA GLY A 165 17.69 -18.70 10.71
C GLY A 165 18.36 -18.83 12.08
N THR A 166 18.43 -20.06 12.58
CA THR A 166 19.01 -20.31 13.91
C THR A 166 20.54 -20.02 13.95
N THR A 167 21.14 -20.08 15.13
CA THR A 167 22.55 -19.64 15.30
C THR A 167 23.52 -20.57 14.56
N ASN A 168 24.45 -20.00 13.77
CA ASN A 168 25.46 -20.68 12.94
C ASN A 168 24.95 -21.31 11.63
N VAL A 169 23.81 -20.83 11.13
CA VAL A 169 23.14 -21.38 9.94
C VAL A 169 23.16 -20.34 8.82
N ASP A 170 23.27 -20.82 7.58
CA ASP A 170 23.29 -19.99 6.41
C ASP A 170 21.88 -19.82 5.81
N THR A 171 20.97 -19.18 6.54
CA THR A 171 19.64 -18.84 5.99
C THR A 171 19.11 -17.54 6.56
N ALA A 172 18.56 -16.69 5.70
CA ALA A 172 17.82 -15.50 6.11
C ALA A 172 16.71 -15.15 5.12
N ILE A 173 15.71 -14.43 5.61
CA ILE A 173 14.60 -13.86 4.84
C ILE A 173 14.66 -12.34 4.95
N ILE A 174 14.46 -11.66 3.83
CA ILE A 174 14.16 -10.23 3.76
C ILE A 174 12.85 -10.06 3.01
N VAL A 175 11.92 -9.28 3.56
CA VAL A 175 10.64 -8.97 2.92
C VAL A 175 10.60 -7.50 2.55
N PHE A 176 10.23 -7.22 1.30
CA PHE A 176 9.99 -5.88 0.79
C PHE A 176 8.53 -5.72 0.37
N TYR A 177 8.05 -4.49 0.34
CA TYR A 177 6.75 -4.17 -0.25
C TYR A 177 6.77 -2.89 -1.08
N LEU A 178 5.84 -2.79 -2.03
CA LEU A 178 5.57 -1.59 -2.80
C LEU A 178 4.07 -1.39 -2.90
N LEU A 179 3.61 -0.21 -2.51
CA LEU A 179 2.24 0.25 -2.73
C LEU A 179 2.09 0.79 -4.15
N SER A 180 0.90 0.63 -4.72
CA SER A 180 0.60 1.08 -6.08
C SER A 180 1.67 0.67 -7.12
N PRO A 181 2.12 -0.60 -7.16
CA PRO A 181 3.07 -1.06 -8.18
C PRO A 181 2.51 -0.81 -9.59
N LEU A 182 3.38 -0.44 -10.54
CA LEU A 182 2.99 -0.25 -11.94
C LEU A 182 2.29 -1.50 -12.49
N THR A 183 1.17 -1.30 -13.18
CA THR A 183 0.43 -2.38 -13.84
C THR A 183 1.16 -2.89 -15.07
N GLY A 184 0.95 -4.15 -15.44
CA GLY A 184 1.61 -4.80 -16.55
C GLY A 184 2.87 -5.55 -16.13
N SER A 185 3.66 -5.98 -17.12
CA SER A 185 4.86 -6.78 -16.91
C SER A 185 6.06 -5.88 -16.66
N HIS A 186 6.59 -5.93 -15.44
CA HIS A 186 7.78 -5.18 -15.05
C HIS A 186 8.76 -6.09 -14.29
N ASN A 187 10.04 -5.73 -14.34
CA ASN A 187 11.05 -6.49 -13.62
C ASN A 187 11.07 -6.12 -12.14
N ILE A 188 11.11 -7.14 -11.31
CA ILE A 188 11.62 -7.06 -9.95
C ILE A 188 13.14 -7.18 -10.04
N VAL A 189 13.85 -6.34 -9.29
CA VAL A 189 15.31 -6.35 -9.21
C VAL A 189 15.72 -6.27 -7.75
N VAL A 190 16.27 -7.37 -7.23
CA VAL A 190 16.86 -7.44 -5.89
C VAL A 190 18.37 -7.31 -6.03
N THR A 191 18.96 -6.34 -5.34
CA THR A 191 20.41 -6.08 -5.38
C THR A 191 21.09 -6.63 -4.13
N ASN A 192 22.23 -7.30 -4.32
CA ASN A 192 23.10 -7.79 -3.26
C ASN A 192 24.32 -6.86 -3.11
N ASN A 193 24.50 -6.22 -1.96
CA ASN A 193 25.71 -5.44 -1.62
C ASN A 193 26.39 -5.98 -0.35
N SER A 194 26.38 -7.30 -0.16
CA SER A 194 26.90 -7.95 1.05
C SER A 194 28.43 -8.12 1.08
N GLY A 195 29.15 -7.74 0.02
CA GLY A 195 30.59 -7.95 -0.09
C GLY A 195 30.98 -9.36 -0.53
N GLY A 196 30.03 -10.18 -0.99
CA GLY A 196 30.28 -11.54 -1.49
C GLY A 196 29.17 -12.06 -2.41
N THR A 197 29.43 -13.21 -3.03
CA THR A 197 28.43 -13.94 -3.82
C THR A 197 27.55 -14.76 -2.89
N LEU A 198 26.23 -14.63 -3.02
CA LEU A 198 25.23 -15.34 -2.22
C LEU A 198 24.29 -16.14 -3.12
N ALA A 199 23.87 -17.33 -2.68
CA ALA A 199 22.71 -17.98 -3.27
C ALA A 199 21.43 -17.29 -2.79
N MET A 200 20.53 -17.00 -3.72
CA MET A 200 19.31 -16.26 -3.45
C MET A 200 18.12 -16.90 -4.16
N VAL A 201 16.99 -16.96 -3.46
CA VAL A 201 15.67 -17.24 -4.04
C VAL A 201 14.79 -16.03 -3.75
N GLY A 202 14.14 -15.50 -4.78
CA GLY A 202 13.22 -14.37 -4.68
C GLY A 202 11.84 -14.78 -5.18
N GLY A 203 10.82 -14.50 -4.38
CA GLY A 203 9.43 -14.68 -4.76
C GLY A 203 8.63 -13.40 -4.57
N ALA A 204 7.57 -13.24 -5.36
CA ALA A 204 6.74 -12.05 -5.34
C ALA A 204 5.27 -12.41 -5.47
N GLU A 205 4.44 -11.67 -4.73
CA GLU A 205 2.99 -11.80 -4.69
C GLU A 205 2.36 -10.41 -4.78
N SER A 206 1.55 -10.18 -5.81
CA SER A 206 0.74 -8.97 -5.94
C SER A 206 -0.66 -9.22 -5.40
N LEU A 207 -1.22 -8.21 -4.73
CA LEU A 207 -2.60 -8.16 -4.30
C LEU A 207 -3.24 -6.85 -4.75
N TYR A 208 -4.56 -6.83 -4.83
CA TYR A 208 -5.36 -5.61 -4.94
C TYR A 208 -6.39 -5.54 -3.83
N GLY A 209 -6.89 -4.33 -3.58
CA GLY A 209 -7.74 -4.04 -2.43
C GLY A 209 -7.03 -4.00 -1.10
N ALA A 210 -5.76 -3.60 -1.11
CA ALA A 210 -4.98 -3.36 0.10
C ALA A 210 -5.08 -1.90 0.57
N ASN A 211 -5.02 -1.68 1.87
CA ASN A 211 -4.98 -0.33 2.44
C ASN A 211 -3.73 0.43 1.97
N GLN A 212 -3.91 1.54 1.24
CA GLN A 212 -2.79 2.30 0.67
C GLN A 212 -2.13 3.28 1.65
N ASP A 213 -2.69 3.46 2.85
CA ASP A 213 -2.13 4.34 3.88
C ASP A 213 -1.41 3.52 4.96
N SER A 214 -2.02 2.40 5.36
CA SER A 214 -1.50 1.47 6.36
C SER A 214 -1.77 0.03 5.92
N PRO A 215 -1.01 -0.51 4.96
CA PRO A 215 -1.25 -1.84 4.38
C PRO A 215 -0.91 -3.00 5.30
N ILE A 216 -0.06 -2.79 6.31
CA ILE A 216 0.53 -3.89 7.07
C ILE A 216 -0.11 -3.96 8.46
N GLY A 217 -0.58 -5.16 8.81
CA GLY A 217 -1.08 -5.54 10.13
C GLY A 217 0.01 -6.16 10.98
N ASP A 218 -0.30 -7.28 11.64
CA ASP A 218 0.65 -8.00 12.47
C ASP A 218 1.78 -8.61 11.64
N ILE A 219 2.99 -8.62 12.21
CA ILE A 219 4.18 -9.25 11.63
C ILE A 219 4.81 -10.13 12.70
N VAL A 220 4.86 -11.43 12.41
CA VAL A 220 5.50 -12.41 13.27
C VAL A 220 6.61 -13.13 12.50
N SER A 221 7.57 -13.69 13.25
CA SER A 221 8.66 -14.43 12.62
C SER A 221 9.20 -15.51 13.54
N ALA A 222 9.40 -16.70 12.98
CA ALA A 222 9.89 -17.87 13.67
C ALA A 222 11.12 -18.46 12.96
N THR A 223 11.83 -19.33 13.68
CA THR A 223 12.94 -20.14 13.16
C THR A 223 12.93 -21.48 13.85
N GLY A 224 13.46 -22.50 13.21
CA GLY A 224 13.60 -23.82 13.82
C GLY A 224 14.51 -24.73 13.03
N THR A 225 14.68 -25.93 13.57
CA THR A 225 15.51 -27.03 13.00
C THR A 225 14.66 -28.29 12.83
N ASP A 226 13.33 -28.13 12.78
CA ASP A 226 12.35 -29.22 12.69
C ASP A 226 11.55 -29.15 11.38
N GLY A 227 10.79 -30.20 11.05
CA GLY A 227 10.10 -30.30 9.76
C GLY A 227 8.80 -29.52 9.70
N THR A 228 8.58 -28.62 10.66
CA THR A 228 7.30 -27.97 10.92
C THR A 228 7.49 -26.48 11.16
N PRO A 229 7.89 -25.70 10.13
CA PRO A 229 7.81 -24.25 10.18
C PRO A 229 6.42 -23.83 10.65
N THR A 230 6.33 -23.07 11.74
CA THR A 230 5.05 -22.59 12.24
C THR A 230 5.16 -21.25 12.94
N ASP A 231 4.20 -20.37 12.66
CA ASP A 231 3.98 -19.14 13.41
C ASP A 231 2.48 -18.77 13.37
N THR A 232 2.04 -17.90 14.26
CA THR A 232 0.64 -17.45 14.33
C THR A 232 0.59 -15.94 14.41
N ALA A 233 0.06 -15.31 13.37
CA ALA A 233 -0.17 -13.88 13.37
C ALA A 233 -1.60 -13.56 13.83
N THR A 234 -1.75 -12.41 14.49
CA THR A 234 -3.07 -11.84 14.76
C THR A 234 -3.69 -11.37 13.45
N THR A 235 -4.93 -11.75 13.18
CA THR A 235 -5.59 -11.41 11.92
C THR A 235 -7.11 -11.19 12.07
N ALA A 236 -7.73 -10.58 11.06
CA ALA A 236 -9.17 -10.39 10.93
C ALA A 236 -9.73 -11.02 9.64
N ALA A 237 -11.05 -11.21 9.56
CA ALA A 237 -11.70 -11.98 8.50
C ALA A 237 -11.46 -11.47 7.07
N ASP A 238 -11.28 -10.16 6.89
CA ASP A 238 -11.09 -9.51 5.58
C ASP A 238 -9.62 -9.30 5.21
N GLU A 239 -8.69 -9.81 6.02
CA GLU A 239 -7.25 -9.75 5.77
C GLU A 239 -6.77 -10.97 5.00
N ILE A 240 -5.56 -10.88 4.46
CA ILE A 240 -4.80 -12.01 3.91
C ILE A 240 -3.47 -12.06 4.63
N LEU A 241 -3.12 -13.23 5.15
CA LEU A 241 -1.76 -13.48 5.61
C LEU A 241 -0.90 -13.91 4.42
N LEU A 242 0.31 -13.38 4.37
CA LEU A 242 1.39 -13.83 3.49
C LEU A 242 2.53 -14.33 4.37
N ALA A 243 2.99 -15.56 4.12
CA ALA A 243 4.19 -16.10 4.75
C ALA A 243 5.29 -16.30 3.72
N VAL A 244 6.52 -16.01 4.12
CA VAL A 244 7.73 -16.38 3.39
C VAL A 244 8.52 -17.32 4.28
N VAL A 245 8.97 -18.45 3.71
CA VAL A 245 9.80 -19.45 4.38
C VAL A 245 11.09 -19.60 3.60
N ALA A 246 12.20 -19.77 4.32
CA ALA A 246 13.50 -20.07 3.75
C ALA A 246 14.11 -21.28 4.45
N LEU A 247 14.78 -22.15 3.69
CA LEU A 247 15.45 -23.37 4.15
C LEU A 247 16.91 -23.38 3.69
N ASP A 248 17.81 -23.95 4.50
CA ASP A 248 19.20 -24.27 4.16
C ASP A 248 19.28 -25.69 3.53
N ALA A 249 18.50 -25.92 2.46
CA ALA A 249 18.36 -27.20 1.77
C ALA A 249 17.64 -27.02 0.42
N ASP A 250 17.59 -28.07 -0.41
CA ASP A 250 16.73 -28.21 -1.60
C ASP A 250 15.46 -29.03 -1.34
N ASP A 251 14.98 -29.05 -0.09
CA ASP A 251 13.75 -29.73 0.30
C ASP A 251 12.51 -29.00 -0.24
N THR A 252 11.43 -29.75 -0.48
CA THR A 252 10.15 -29.20 -0.97
C THR A 252 9.29 -28.79 0.21
N LEU A 253 8.65 -27.61 0.10
CA LEU A 253 7.63 -27.21 1.06
C LEU A 253 6.24 -27.61 0.57
N THR A 254 5.31 -27.76 1.49
CA THR A 254 3.91 -28.02 1.16
C THR A 254 3.02 -27.20 2.06
N ALA A 255 2.01 -26.56 1.47
CA ALA A 255 1.05 -25.74 2.19
C ALA A 255 0.40 -26.49 3.36
N GLY A 256 0.30 -25.80 4.50
CA GLY A 256 -0.42 -26.27 5.66
C GLY A 256 -1.95 -26.26 5.50
N THR A 257 -2.65 -26.37 6.62
CA THR A 257 -4.12 -26.32 6.60
C THR A 257 -4.61 -24.90 6.29
N ASN A 258 -5.56 -24.78 5.35
CA ASN A 258 -6.11 -23.49 4.88
C ASN A 258 -5.06 -22.54 4.26
N GLU A 259 -3.88 -23.04 3.96
CA GLU A 259 -2.86 -22.31 3.23
C GLU A 259 -2.93 -22.61 1.75
N THR A 260 -2.43 -21.69 0.95
CA THR A 260 -2.15 -21.92 -0.46
C THR A 260 -0.73 -21.50 -0.74
N GLU A 261 0.07 -22.45 -1.23
CA GLU A 261 1.40 -22.19 -1.77
C GLU A 261 1.29 -21.35 -3.05
N ARG A 262 2.10 -20.30 -3.14
CA ARG A 262 2.13 -19.35 -4.25
C ARG A 262 3.38 -19.50 -5.10
N TRP A 263 4.48 -19.87 -4.48
CA TRP A 263 5.74 -20.18 -5.13
C TRP A 263 6.59 -21.02 -4.19
N ASP A 264 7.38 -21.91 -4.77
CA ASP A 264 8.42 -22.69 -4.11
C ASP A 264 9.55 -22.89 -5.13
N THR A 265 10.79 -22.56 -4.75
CA THR A 265 11.96 -22.63 -5.62
C THR A 265 13.24 -22.78 -4.80
N ALA A 266 14.19 -23.52 -5.35
CA ALA A 266 15.52 -23.69 -4.79
C ALA A 266 16.60 -23.02 -5.67
N GLN A 267 17.67 -22.57 -5.02
CA GLN A 267 18.95 -22.29 -5.64
C GLN A 267 19.94 -23.39 -5.25
N SER A 268 19.95 -24.49 -6.02
CA SER A 268 20.73 -25.68 -5.64
C SER A 268 20.32 -26.18 -4.24
N THR A 269 21.22 -26.87 -3.56
CA THR A 269 21.12 -27.27 -2.15
C THR A 269 21.41 -26.14 -1.15
N ASP A 270 21.70 -24.92 -1.64
CA ASP A 270 22.21 -23.82 -0.81
C ASP A 270 21.06 -23.09 -0.11
N VAL A 271 19.95 -22.84 -0.81
CA VAL A 271 18.76 -22.23 -0.21
C VAL A 271 17.50 -22.55 -1.00
N THR A 272 16.42 -22.87 -0.29
CA THR A 272 15.04 -22.88 -0.81
C THR A 272 14.29 -21.70 -0.23
N GLY A 273 13.42 -21.10 -1.04
CA GLY A 273 12.45 -20.10 -0.62
C GLY A 273 11.06 -20.46 -1.12
N ALA A 274 10.06 -20.28 -0.26
CA ALA A 274 8.66 -20.45 -0.62
C ALA A 274 7.78 -19.35 -0.02
N GLY A 275 6.64 -19.12 -0.67
CA GLY A 275 5.63 -18.18 -0.21
C GLY A 275 4.24 -18.78 -0.19
N PHE A 276 3.48 -18.41 0.83
CA PHE A 276 2.17 -18.95 1.14
C PHE A 276 1.19 -17.84 1.49
N THR A 277 -0.09 -18.08 1.24
CA THR A 277 -1.15 -17.21 1.73
C THR A 277 -2.20 -17.98 2.51
N GLN A 278 -2.86 -17.31 3.45
CA GLN A 278 -4.07 -17.80 4.13
C GLN A 278 -5.08 -16.65 4.26
N ALA A 279 -6.38 -16.93 4.15
CA ALA A 279 -7.39 -15.93 4.44
C ALA A 279 -7.43 -15.66 5.96
N GLY A 280 -7.52 -14.40 6.39
CA GLY A 280 -7.50 -14.06 7.81
C GLY A 280 -8.65 -14.69 8.61
N ALA A 281 -9.77 -14.99 7.95
CA ALA A 281 -10.89 -15.74 8.54
C ALA A 281 -10.51 -17.15 9.01
N ASP A 282 -9.40 -17.71 8.52
CA ASP A 282 -8.95 -19.08 8.81
C ASP A 282 -8.05 -19.18 10.06
N GLY A 283 -7.78 -18.06 10.74
CA GLY A 283 -7.23 -18.05 12.11
C GLY A 283 -5.76 -17.67 12.26
N GLY A 284 -5.06 -17.37 11.16
CA GLY A 284 -3.72 -16.78 11.18
C GLY A 284 -2.55 -17.73 11.47
N VAL A 285 -2.80 -19.04 11.54
CA VAL A 285 -1.77 -20.05 11.75
C VAL A 285 -1.17 -20.43 10.40
N MET A 286 0.09 -20.09 10.18
CA MET A 286 0.88 -20.54 9.03
C MET A 286 1.78 -21.68 9.49
N ALA A 287 1.64 -22.84 8.87
CA ALA A 287 2.27 -24.10 9.24
C ALA A 287 2.51 -25.02 8.01
N PRO A 288 3.30 -24.60 7.00
CA PRO A 288 3.73 -25.48 5.92
C PRO A 288 4.60 -26.63 6.46
N SER A 289 4.66 -27.73 5.71
CA SER A 289 5.51 -28.89 6.02
C SER A 289 6.71 -28.99 5.07
N ILE A 290 7.75 -29.68 5.51
CA ILE A 290 8.98 -29.95 4.74
C ILE A 290 9.09 -31.46 4.53
N ASP A 291 9.44 -31.92 3.32
CA ASP A 291 9.47 -33.35 2.95
C ASP A 291 10.81 -34.07 3.24
N GLY A 292 11.85 -33.35 3.66
CA GLY A 292 13.22 -33.86 3.82
C GLY A 292 13.78 -33.95 5.25
N ALA A 293 15.07 -34.30 5.32
CA ALA A 293 15.84 -34.42 6.56
C ALA A 293 16.37 -33.04 6.97
N VAL A 294 15.45 -32.25 7.51
CA VAL A 294 15.57 -30.86 7.96
C VAL A 294 16.95 -30.49 8.51
N THR A 295 17.51 -29.41 7.98
CA THR A 295 18.66 -28.71 8.53
C THR A 295 18.19 -27.53 9.37
N ASP A 296 17.54 -26.53 8.76
CA ASP A 296 17.10 -25.30 9.42
C ASP A 296 16.11 -24.50 8.58
N TRP A 297 15.26 -23.70 9.24
CA TRP A 297 14.30 -22.83 8.59
C TRP A 297 14.16 -21.46 9.28
N ALA A 298 13.78 -20.46 8.48
CA ALA A 298 13.27 -19.18 8.94
C ALA A 298 11.89 -18.94 8.31
N MET A 299 11.03 -18.22 9.01
CA MET A 299 9.70 -17.83 8.53
C MET A 299 9.40 -16.39 8.94
N ILE A 300 8.73 -15.65 8.05
CA ILE A 300 8.08 -14.38 8.35
C ILE A 300 6.64 -14.49 7.89
N VAL A 301 5.69 -14.10 8.74
CA VAL A 301 4.27 -13.99 8.40
C VAL A 301 3.83 -12.55 8.55
N VAL A 302 3.09 -12.04 7.57
CA VAL A 302 2.61 -10.67 7.49
C VAL A 302 1.11 -10.69 7.23
N ALA A 303 0.32 -10.05 8.08
CA ALA A 303 -1.08 -9.74 7.78
C ALA A 303 -1.16 -8.51 6.88
N ILE A 304 -1.87 -8.62 5.76
CA ILE A 304 -2.15 -7.52 4.84
C ILE A 304 -3.56 -7.03 5.10
N LEU A 305 -3.67 -5.73 5.37
CA LEU A 305 -4.93 -5.07 5.69
C LEU A 305 -5.69 -4.73 4.41
N PRO A 306 -7.00 -5.06 4.33
CA PRO A 306 -7.83 -4.68 3.21
C PRO A 306 -7.98 -3.17 3.15
N SER A 307 -8.30 -2.63 1.98
CA SER A 307 -8.69 -1.22 1.90
C SER A 307 -9.91 -1.01 2.78
N SER A 308 -9.80 -0.06 3.71
CA SER A 308 -10.90 0.20 4.61
C SER A 308 -11.97 1.02 3.90
N THR A 309 -13.21 0.88 4.35
CA THR A 309 -14.32 1.84 4.14
C THR A 309 -14.01 3.23 4.71
N THR A 310 -12.78 3.46 5.18
CA THR A 310 -12.30 4.72 5.75
C THR A 310 -11.09 5.36 5.05
N SER A 311 -10.49 4.74 4.03
CA SER A 311 -9.18 5.15 3.48
C SER A 311 -9.20 5.45 1.98
N ARG A 312 -10.14 6.28 1.53
CA ARG A 312 -9.95 6.96 0.24
C ARG A 312 -10.28 8.43 0.42
N SER A 313 -9.30 9.28 0.11
CA SER A 313 -9.53 10.71 -0.06
C SER A 313 -10.31 10.89 -1.35
N VAL A 314 -11.59 11.17 -1.23
CA VAL A 314 -12.47 11.49 -2.35
C VAL A 314 -12.50 13.00 -2.48
N MET A 315 -12.26 13.51 -3.68
CA MET A 315 -12.42 14.93 -3.97
C MET A 315 -13.81 15.14 -4.57
N GLN A 316 -14.67 15.88 -3.88
CA GLN A 316 -15.90 16.37 -4.50
C GLN A 316 -15.69 17.78 -5.06
N ILE A 317 -16.21 18.03 -6.26
CA ILE A 317 -16.22 19.34 -6.92
C ILE A 317 -17.67 19.66 -7.28
N ALA A 318 -18.19 20.81 -6.86
CA ALA A 318 -19.50 21.28 -7.28
C ALA A 318 -19.42 22.31 -8.42
N ASP A 319 -20.36 22.24 -9.35
CA ASP A 319 -20.76 23.38 -10.19
C ASP A 319 -22.14 23.90 -9.76
N THR A 320 -22.71 24.85 -10.51
CA THR A 320 -24.03 25.45 -10.19
C THR A 320 -25.22 24.49 -10.30
N THR A 321 -25.01 23.26 -10.78
CA THR A 321 -26.04 22.28 -11.12
C THR A 321 -25.76 20.86 -10.58
N LYS A 322 -24.51 20.52 -10.29
CA LYS A 322 -24.07 19.16 -9.94
C LYS A 322 -22.90 19.15 -8.97
N ILE A 323 -22.85 18.12 -8.14
CA ILE A 323 -21.67 17.71 -7.40
C ILE A 323 -21.05 16.52 -8.15
N PHE A 324 -19.78 16.66 -8.52
CA PHE A 324 -18.95 15.64 -9.15
C PHE A 324 -18.07 15.00 -8.09
N ARG A 325 -18.05 13.67 -8.07
CA ARG A 325 -17.14 12.90 -7.24
C ARG A 325 -15.91 12.50 -8.04
N TYR A 326 -14.73 12.73 -7.49
CA TYR A 326 -13.46 12.28 -8.06
C TYR A 326 -12.78 11.31 -7.11
N THR A 327 -12.28 10.22 -7.66
CA THR A 327 -11.42 9.29 -6.95
C THR A 327 -9.98 9.48 -7.43
N TYR A 328 -9.02 9.30 -6.51
CA TYR A 328 -7.61 9.26 -6.86
C TYR A 328 -7.17 7.81 -7.09
N ASP A 329 -6.45 7.63 -8.19
CA ASP A 329 -5.72 6.43 -8.55
C ASP A 329 -4.27 6.83 -8.87
N SER A 330 -3.31 6.03 -8.42
CA SER A 330 -1.89 6.36 -8.54
C SER A 330 -1.37 6.35 -9.99
N ASP A 331 -2.01 5.60 -10.89
CA ASP A 331 -1.56 5.44 -12.28
C ASP A 331 -2.24 6.45 -13.21
N THR A 332 -3.53 6.68 -12.98
CA THR A 332 -4.39 7.48 -13.84
C THR A 332 -4.70 8.88 -13.28
N GLY A 333 -4.34 9.12 -12.01
CA GLY A 333 -4.57 10.37 -11.32
C GLY A 333 -6.01 10.52 -10.84
N LEU A 334 -6.56 11.73 -10.91
CA LEU A 334 -7.94 11.99 -10.54
C LEU A 334 -8.88 11.55 -11.68
N ALA A 335 -9.76 10.59 -11.38
CA ALA A 335 -10.79 10.12 -12.29
C ALA A 335 -12.18 10.57 -11.81
N LEU A 336 -13.01 11.05 -12.74
CA LEU A 336 -14.41 11.37 -12.46
C LEU A 336 -15.18 10.06 -12.22
N ASP A 337 -15.78 9.93 -11.05
CA ASP A 337 -16.78 8.91 -10.79
C ASP A 337 -18.10 9.33 -11.46
N ALA A 338 -18.29 8.88 -12.69
CA ALA A 338 -19.46 9.22 -13.49
C ALA A 338 -20.78 8.65 -12.92
N THR A 339 -20.71 7.74 -11.94
CA THR A 339 -21.89 7.12 -11.32
C THR A 339 -22.44 7.90 -10.14
N ASP A 340 -21.64 8.81 -9.56
CA ASP A 340 -21.97 9.54 -8.34
C ASP A 340 -22.04 11.05 -8.60
N THR A 341 -22.84 11.44 -9.61
CA THR A 341 -23.19 12.85 -9.84
C THR A 341 -24.54 13.15 -9.19
N THR A 342 -24.54 13.99 -8.16
CA THR A 342 -25.77 14.41 -7.49
C THR A 342 -26.16 15.79 -8.00
N THR A 343 -27.40 15.96 -8.47
CA THR A 343 -27.95 17.29 -8.80
C THR A 343 -27.90 18.18 -7.56
N SER A 344 -27.35 19.39 -7.67
CA SER A 344 -27.44 20.38 -6.61
C SER A 344 -28.90 20.83 -6.50
N GLY A 345 -29.50 20.68 -5.32
CA GLY A 345 -30.85 21.18 -5.02
C GLY A 345 -30.90 22.70 -4.97
#